data_AF-A0A962VVV1-F1
#
_entry.id   AF-A0A962VVV1-F1
#
_cell.length_a   1.000
_cell.length_b   1.000
_cell.length_c   1.000
_cell.angle_alpha   90.00
_cell.angle_beta   90.00
_cell.angle_gamma   90.00
#
_symmetry.space_group_name_H-M   'P 1'
#
loop_
_entity.id
_entity.type
_entity.pdbx_description
1 polymer ?
#
loop_
_entity_poly.entity_id
_entity_poly.type
_entity_poly.pdbx_seq_one_letter_code
_entity_poly.pdbx_strand_id
1 'polypeptide(L)'
;MQADTQPQLADITSLLGQTRQLAMLDVNDTPFLSVYLDTRPGMRGCRQFIEDKAARIRPQLPGMARLEFENAFNMVCRGLERGWHPEMQGAAIFARGLAGGRHLTTIPLAIPVRNSLAVYRAPEILPLLAVKDSHPAFTLLLVRQGSVQVLESNAGRVVRHARTPVQWLHPAVQRPPQGALSVSSLQRIHRLLSADTCGPLVVAA
;
A
#
# COMPACT_ATOMS: atom_id res chain seq x y z
N MET A 1 8.48 -26.37 9.56
CA MET A 1 7.16 -25.91 9.13
C MET A 1 7.09 -24.40 9.30
N GLN A 2 7.34 -23.62 8.23
CA GLN A 2 7.04 -22.18 8.23
C GLN A 2 5.63 -22.03 7.67
N ALA A 3 4.77 -21.30 8.38
CA ALA A 3 3.43 -20.98 7.94
C ALA A 3 3.53 -20.25 6.59
N ASP A 4 2.92 -20.84 5.56
CA ASP A 4 2.77 -20.26 4.23
C ASP A 4 1.79 -19.09 4.35
N THR A 5 2.30 -17.98 4.87
CA THR A 5 1.53 -16.76 5.07
C THR A 5 1.40 -16.14 3.68
N GLN A 6 0.22 -16.28 3.07
CA GLN A 6 -0.05 -15.64 1.79
C GLN A 6 0.31 -14.14 1.88
N PRO A 7 0.99 -13.59 0.85
CA PRO A 7 1.39 -12.20 0.87
C PRO A 7 0.14 -11.32 0.99
N GLN A 8 0.08 -10.49 2.02
CA GLN A 8 -1.05 -9.56 2.23
C GLN A 8 -0.71 -8.19 1.65
N LEU A 9 -1.70 -7.54 1.04
CA LEU A 9 -1.57 -6.13 0.67
C LEU A 9 -1.37 -5.28 1.93
N ALA A 10 -0.43 -4.34 1.85
CA ALA A 10 -0.17 -3.42 2.94
C ALA A 10 -1.41 -2.54 3.22
N ASP A 11 -1.73 -2.41 4.50
CA ASP A 11 -2.62 -1.37 5.01
C ASP A 11 -1.78 -0.21 5.54
N ILE A 12 -2.43 0.87 5.95
CA ILE A 12 -1.74 2.08 6.41
C ILE A 12 -0.90 1.83 7.67
N THR A 13 -1.33 0.90 8.54
CA THR A 13 -0.64 0.59 9.80
C THR A 13 0.61 -0.22 9.52
N SER A 14 0.52 -1.25 8.69
CA SER A 14 1.67 -2.08 8.29
C SER A 14 2.65 -1.28 7.44
N LEU A 15 2.17 -0.42 6.53
CA LEU A 15 3.00 0.49 5.76
C LEU A 15 3.81 1.43 6.67
N LEU A 16 3.17 2.03 7.67
CA LEU A 16 3.84 2.91 8.65
C LEU A 16 4.85 2.15 9.51
N GLY A 17 4.47 0.98 10.00
CA GLY A 17 5.35 0.11 10.78
C GLY A 17 6.61 -0.27 10.00
N GLN A 18 6.45 -0.73 8.75
CA GLN A 18 7.56 -1.08 7.87
C GLN A 18 8.41 0.13 7.48
N THR A 19 7.79 1.27 7.18
CA THR A 19 8.52 2.52 6.88
C THR A 19 9.38 2.95 8.07
N ARG A 20 8.86 2.85 9.30
CA ARG A 20 9.62 3.15 10.51
C ARG A 20 10.76 2.17 10.72
N GLN A 21 10.55 0.88 10.49
CA GLN A 21 11.61 -0.13 10.55
C GLN A 21 12.74 0.16 9.56
N LEU A 22 12.39 0.51 8.32
CA LEU A 22 13.38 0.90 7.30
C LEU A 22 14.15 2.15 7.71
N ALA A 23 13.48 3.15 8.29
CA ALA A 23 14.11 4.38 8.77
C ALA A 23 15.11 4.17 9.93
N MET A 24 14.98 3.07 10.67
CA MET A 24 15.88 2.72 11.78
C MET A 24 17.10 1.89 11.35
N LEU A 25 17.20 1.51 10.07
CA LEU A 25 18.34 0.72 9.59
C LEU A 25 19.62 1.57 9.56
N ASP A 26 20.71 0.99 10.05
CA ASP A 26 22.01 1.66 10.06
C ASP A 26 22.46 2.02 8.65
N VAL A 27 22.99 3.24 8.51
CA VAL A 27 23.65 3.71 7.29
C VAL A 27 25.06 3.14 7.26
N ASN A 28 25.42 2.47 6.18
CA ASN A 28 26.79 1.99 5.97
C ASN A 28 27.15 2.01 4.48
N ASP A 29 28.41 1.72 4.16
CA ASP A 29 28.94 1.83 2.80
C ASP A 29 28.51 0.69 1.86
N THR A 30 27.73 -0.27 2.37
CA THR A 30 27.21 -1.37 1.53
C THR A 30 25.99 -0.92 0.73
N PRO A 31 25.85 -1.39 -0.53
CA PRO A 31 24.74 -1.00 -1.38
C PRO A 31 23.41 -1.51 -0.81
N PHE A 32 22.48 -0.58 -0.66
CA PHE A 32 21.09 -0.80 -0.32
C PHE A 32 20.23 -0.55 -1.56
N LEU A 33 19.49 -1.56 -2.00
CA LEU A 33 18.57 -1.47 -3.13
C LEU A 33 17.19 -1.06 -2.61
N SER A 34 16.65 0.00 -3.20
CA SER A 34 15.25 0.41 -3.02
C SER A 34 14.56 0.32 -4.37
N VAL A 35 13.56 -0.55 -4.48
CA VAL A 35 12.88 -0.85 -5.74
C VAL A 35 11.40 -0.59 -5.59
N TYR A 36 10.85 0.23 -6.47
CA TYR A 36 9.42 0.52 -6.56
C TYR A 36 8.91 0.07 -7.91
N LEU A 37 7.78 -0.65 -7.92
CA LEU A 37 7.25 -1.29 -9.12
C LEU A 37 5.77 -0.97 -9.28
N ASP A 38 5.38 -0.59 -10.49
CA ASP A 38 4.02 -0.73 -11.03
C ASP A 38 3.86 -2.18 -11.49
N THR A 39 2.93 -2.91 -10.89
CA THR A 39 2.78 -4.36 -11.09
C THR A 39 1.67 -4.71 -12.06
N ARG A 40 0.95 -3.71 -12.57
CA ARG A 40 -0.10 -3.88 -13.60
C ARG A 40 0.40 -4.55 -14.89
N PRO A 41 1.64 -4.33 -15.36
CA PRO A 41 2.21 -5.09 -16.49
C PRO A 41 2.47 -6.58 -16.18
N GLY A 42 2.23 -7.03 -14.94
CA GLY A 42 2.47 -8.38 -14.49
C GLY A 42 3.92 -8.68 -14.12
N MET A 43 4.14 -9.88 -13.59
CA MET A 43 5.43 -10.33 -13.05
C MET A 43 6.56 -10.22 -14.08
N ARG A 44 6.29 -10.61 -15.33
CA ARG A 44 7.26 -10.56 -16.42
C ARG A 44 7.73 -9.13 -16.71
N GLY A 45 6.79 -8.18 -16.76
CA GLY A 45 7.11 -6.76 -16.98
C GLY A 45 7.91 -6.17 -15.83
N CYS A 46 7.57 -6.52 -14.59
CA CYS A 46 8.33 -6.12 -13.40
C CYS A 46 9.76 -6.64 -13.45
N ARG A 47 9.93 -7.94 -13.74
CA ARG A 47 11.25 -8.57 -13.82
C ARG A 47 12.12 -7.93 -14.90
N GLN A 48 11.54 -7.68 -16.07
CA GLN A 48 12.24 -7.02 -17.16
C GLN A 48 12.71 -5.62 -16.77
N PHE A 49 11.84 -4.82 -16.14
CA PHE A 49 12.22 -3.47 -15.66
C PHE A 49 13.41 -3.52 -14.69
N ILE A 50 13.37 -4.44 -13.72
CA ILE A 50 14.41 -4.61 -12.70
C ILE A 50 15.74 -5.01 -13.36
N GLU A 51 15.72 -5.97 -14.29
CA GLU A 51 16.91 -6.41 -15.01
C GLU A 51 17.51 -5.31 -15.89
N ASP A 52 16.67 -4.60 -16.65
CA ASP A 52 17.09 -3.51 -17.52
C ASP A 52 17.75 -2.37 -16.73
N LYS A 53 17.24 -2.06 -15.53
CA LYS A 53 17.85 -1.08 -14.64
C LYS A 53 19.12 -1.59 -14.00
N ALA A 54 19.14 -2.83 -13.52
CA ALA A 54 20.34 -3.42 -12.94
C ALA A 54 21.48 -3.51 -13.95
N ALA A 55 21.21 -3.87 -15.21
CA ALA A 55 22.20 -3.92 -16.28
C ALA A 55 22.92 -2.58 -16.50
N ARG A 56 22.25 -1.45 -16.24
CA ARG A 56 22.86 -0.11 -16.32
C ARG A 56 23.72 0.24 -15.11
N ILE A 57 23.42 -0.34 -13.95
CA ILE A 57 24.09 -0.05 -12.67
C ILE A 57 25.31 -0.93 -12.46
N ARG A 58 25.22 -2.23 -12.81
CA ARG A 58 26.28 -3.23 -12.62
C ARG A 58 27.67 -2.77 -13.08
N PRO A 59 27.85 -2.12 -14.25
CA PRO A 59 29.18 -1.71 -14.71
C PRO A 59 29.81 -0.58 -13.88
N GLN A 60 29.00 0.16 -13.12
CA GLN A 60 29.44 1.32 -12.33
C GLN A 60 29.95 0.91 -10.93
N LEU A 61 29.78 -0.36 -10.55
CA LEU A 61 30.13 -0.86 -9.23
C LEU A 61 31.44 -1.68 -9.30
N PRO A 62 32.50 -1.26 -8.57
CA PRO A 62 33.76 -2.01 -8.52
C PRO A 62 33.78 -3.03 -7.38
N GLY A 63 34.56 -4.10 -7.58
CA GLY A 63 34.96 -5.05 -6.53
C GLY A 63 33.82 -5.55 -5.65
N MET A 64 33.97 -5.39 -4.34
CA MET A 64 33.00 -5.87 -3.35
C MET A 64 31.62 -5.19 -3.44
N ALA A 65 31.55 -3.93 -3.89
CA ALA A 65 30.26 -3.26 -4.05
C ALA A 65 29.40 -3.94 -5.11
N ARG A 66 30.02 -4.48 -6.17
CA ARG A 66 29.30 -5.26 -7.19
C ARG A 66 28.80 -6.59 -6.63
N LEU A 67 29.61 -7.30 -5.86
CA LEU A 67 29.20 -8.56 -5.24
C LEU A 67 28.01 -8.36 -4.30
N GLU A 68 28.06 -7.35 -3.43
CA GLU A 68 26.96 -7.02 -2.52
C GLU A 68 25.70 -6.57 -3.26
N PHE A 69 25.86 -5.83 -4.37
CA PHE A 69 24.75 -5.48 -5.24
C PHE A 69 24.09 -6.71 -5.86
N GLU A 70 24.85 -7.67 -6.40
CA GLU A 70 24.27 -8.89 -6.97
C GLU A 70 23.56 -9.75 -5.91
N ASN A 71 24.10 -9.80 -4.69
CA ASN A 71 23.44 -10.46 -3.57
C ASN A 71 22.09 -9.81 -3.25
N ALA A 72 22.06 -8.49 -3.10
CA ALA A 72 20.83 -7.75 -2.85
C ALA A 72 19.86 -7.85 -4.03
N PHE A 73 20.34 -7.81 -5.27
CA PHE A 73 19.55 -7.95 -6.49
C PHE A 73 18.83 -9.31 -6.54
N ASN A 74 19.56 -10.39 -6.27
CA ASN A 74 18.97 -11.73 -6.18
C ASN A 74 17.90 -11.81 -5.09
N MET A 75 18.10 -11.11 -3.97
CA MET A 75 17.10 -11.01 -2.91
C MET A 75 15.86 -10.21 -3.36
N VAL A 76 16.02 -9.13 -4.11
CA VAL A 76 14.90 -8.37 -4.71
C VAL A 76 14.07 -9.28 -5.62
N CYS A 77 14.72 -10.00 -6.55
CA CYS A 77 14.01 -10.89 -7.47
C CYS A 77 13.21 -11.98 -6.73
N ARG A 78 13.82 -12.61 -5.72
CA ARG A 78 13.11 -13.60 -4.88
C ARG A 78 12.01 -12.96 -4.02
N GLY A 79 12.25 -11.75 -3.53
CA GLY A 79 11.29 -10.97 -2.75
C GLY A 79 10.04 -10.63 -3.56
N LEU A 80 10.21 -10.28 -4.84
CA LEU A 80 9.11 -10.04 -5.78
C LEU A 80 8.30 -11.31 -6.02
N GLU A 81 8.96 -12.44 -6.29
CA GLU A 81 8.28 -13.72 -6.54
C GLU A 81 7.47 -14.20 -5.34
N ARG A 82 8.05 -14.11 -4.13
CA ARG A 82 7.39 -14.54 -2.89
C ARG A 82 6.30 -13.59 -2.42
N GLY A 83 6.49 -12.29 -2.65
CA GLY A 83 5.55 -11.25 -2.25
C GLY A 83 4.42 -11.01 -3.24
N TRP A 84 4.35 -11.78 -4.33
CA TRP A 84 3.39 -11.53 -5.39
C TRP A 84 1.96 -11.79 -4.94
N HIS A 85 1.11 -10.77 -5.01
CA HIS A 85 -0.31 -10.85 -4.70
C HIS A 85 -1.15 -10.51 -5.95
N PRO A 86 -2.21 -11.27 -6.28
CA PRO A 86 -3.01 -11.05 -7.49
C PRO A 86 -3.61 -9.65 -7.61
N GLU A 87 -3.95 -9.02 -6.49
CA GLU A 87 -4.56 -7.69 -6.45
C GLU A 87 -3.54 -6.56 -6.26
N MET A 88 -2.23 -6.85 -6.18
CA MET A 88 -1.25 -5.78 -6.03
C MET A 88 -1.13 -4.98 -7.32
N GLN A 89 -1.17 -3.66 -7.19
CA GLN A 89 -0.95 -2.74 -8.31
C GLN A 89 0.43 -2.06 -8.23
N GLY A 90 1.08 -2.19 -7.07
CA GLY A 90 2.49 -1.86 -6.94
C GLY A 90 3.21 -2.69 -5.89
N ALA A 91 4.52 -2.54 -5.82
CA ALA A 91 5.35 -3.11 -4.77
C ALA A 91 6.51 -2.19 -4.44
N ALA A 92 6.92 -2.19 -3.17
CA ALA A 92 8.20 -1.66 -2.73
C ALA A 92 9.06 -2.80 -2.16
N ILE A 93 10.30 -2.92 -2.61
CA ILE A 93 11.23 -3.97 -2.22
C ILE A 93 12.55 -3.33 -1.79
N PHE A 94 13.00 -3.68 -0.60
CA PHE A 94 14.18 -3.15 0.04
C PHE A 94 15.13 -4.29 0.34
N ALA A 95 16.35 -4.21 -0.16
CA ALA A 95 17.34 -5.27 0.04
C ALA A 95 18.73 -4.74 0.31
N ARG A 96 19.43 -5.37 1.25
CA ARG A 96 20.86 -5.18 1.50
C ARG A 96 21.54 -6.55 1.57
N GLY A 97 22.74 -6.61 0.99
CA GLY A 97 23.60 -7.79 1.00
C GLY A 97 24.10 -8.18 2.40
N LEU A 98 25.02 -9.16 2.46
CA LEU A 98 25.46 -9.77 3.72
C LEU A 98 26.36 -8.84 4.54
N ALA A 99 27.26 -8.11 3.89
CA ALA A 99 28.35 -7.41 4.56
C ALA A 99 27.89 -6.24 5.45
N GLY A 100 26.70 -5.68 5.20
CA GLY A 100 26.16 -4.52 5.92
C GLY A 100 24.90 -4.82 6.75
N GLY A 101 24.70 -6.09 7.11
CA GLY A 101 23.49 -6.56 7.77
C GLY A 101 22.41 -6.92 6.75
N ARG A 102 22.28 -8.21 6.47
CA ARG A 102 21.34 -8.75 5.48
C ARG A 102 19.92 -8.27 5.80
N HIS A 103 19.27 -7.64 4.82
CA HIS A 103 17.92 -7.14 4.96
C HIS A 103 17.10 -7.45 3.70
N LEU A 104 15.85 -7.89 3.89
CA LEU A 104 14.87 -8.00 2.81
C LEU A 104 13.49 -7.63 3.37
N THR A 105 12.86 -6.63 2.77
CA THR A 105 11.46 -6.28 3.04
C THR A 105 10.75 -6.12 1.70
N THR A 106 9.59 -6.76 1.58
CA THR A 106 8.68 -6.60 0.43
C THR A 106 7.34 -6.06 0.95
N ILE A 107 6.87 -4.98 0.35
CA ILE A 107 5.62 -4.29 0.70
C ILE A 107 4.71 -4.32 -0.53
N PRO A 108 3.74 -5.24 -0.61
CA PRO A 108 2.74 -5.25 -1.67
C PRO A 108 1.77 -4.08 -1.49
N LEU A 109 1.53 -3.31 -2.55
CA LEU A 109 0.68 -2.11 -2.52
C LEU A 109 -0.58 -2.31 -3.36
N ALA A 110 -1.71 -1.82 -2.86
CA ALA A 110 -2.98 -1.83 -3.59
C ALA A 110 -3.06 -0.77 -4.70
N ILE A 111 -2.05 0.10 -4.79
CA ILE A 111 -1.96 1.21 -5.73
C ILE A 111 -0.71 1.12 -6.58
N PRO A 112 -0.73 1.64 -7.82
CA PRO A 112 0.47 1.71 -8.64
C PRO A 112 1.44 2.77 -8.09
N VAL A 113 2.73 2.46 -8.18
CA VAL A 113 3.82 3.40 -7.88
C VAL A 113 4.70 3.56 -9.10
N ARG A 114 5.40 4.69 -9.19
CA ARG A 114 6.33 4.93 -10.31
C ARG A 114 7.49 3.94 -10.22
N ASN A 115 7.72 3.21 -11.32
CA ASN A 115 8.86 2.31 -11.46
C ASN A 115 10.20 3.02 -11.17
N SER A 116 10.93 2.55 -10.16
CA SER A 116 12.28 3.01 -9.83
C SER A 116 13.12 1.90 -9.22
N LEU A 117 14.43 2.01 -9.42
CA LEU A 117 15.43 1.19 -8.75
C LEU A 117 16.58 2.13 -8.40
N ALA A 118 16.79 2.32 -7.10
CA ALA A 118 17.86 3.14 -6.56
C ALA A 118 18.85 2.27 -5.77
N VAL A 119 20.12 2.65 -5.82
CA VAL A 119 21.20 2.05 -5.03
C VAL A 119 21.83 3.16 -4.21
N TYR A 120 21.77 3.02 -2.88
CA TYR A 120 22.33 4.00 -1.96
C TYR A 120 22.81 3.34 -0.67
N ARG A 121 23.35 4.13 0.28
CA ARG A 121 23.82 3.63 1.59
C ARG A 121 22.68 3.36 2.58
N ALA A 122 21.48 3.86 2.28
CA ALA A 122 20.29 3.80 3.13
C ALA A 122 19.04 3.54 2.27
N PRO A 123 17.95 3.00 2.85
CA PRO A 123 16.69 2.81 2.12
C PRO A 123 16.07 4.15 1.70
N GLU A 124 15.63 4.24 0.44
CA GLU A 124 14.90 5.39 -0.07
C GLU A 124 13.43 5.28 0.31
N ILE A 125 13.04 5.81 1.47
CA ILE A 125 11.68 5.66 2.03
C ILE A 125 10.69 6.76 1.61
N LEU A 126 11.16 7.84 0.98
CA LEU A 126 10.32 8.99 0.63
C LEU A 126 9.11 8.62 -0.24
N PRO A 127 9.22 7.72 -1.25
CA PRO A 127 8.05 7.31 -2.00
C PRO A 127 6.97 6.60 -1.16
N LEU A 128 7.32 5.88 -0.09
CA LEU A 128 6.32 5.30 0.83
C LEU A 128 5.57 6.36 1.63
N LEU A 129 6.27 7.42 2.06
CA LEU A 129 5.64 8.55 2.75
C LEU A 129 4.66 9.28 1.82
N ALA A 130 5.03 9.48 0.55
CA ALA A 130 4.14 10.07 -0.45
C ALA A 130 2.89 9.22 -0.72
N VAL A 131 3.03 7.88 -0.71
CA VAL A 131 1.90 6.95 -0.79
C VAL A 131 0.94 7.15 0.38
N LYS A 132 1.48 7.19 1.61
CA LYS A 132 0.71 7.42 2.84
C LYS A 132 -0.06 8.75 2.77
N ASP A 133 0.60 9.82 2.35
CA ASP A 133 0.00 11.16 2.31
C ASP A 133 -1.09 11.29 1.23
N SER A 134 -0.92 10.58 0.11
CA SER A 134 -1.86 10.64 -1.02
C SER A 134 -3.06 9.70 -0.86
N HIS A 135 -2.99 8.70 0.03
CA HIS A 135 -4.02 7.66 0.19
C HIS A 135 -4.38 7.46 1.67
N PRO A 136 -5.05 8.45 2.30
CA PRO A 136 -5.45 8.33 3.70
C PRO A 136 -6.47 7.21 3.90
N ALA A 137 -6.50 6.65 5.11
CA ALA A 137 -7.55 5.73 5.50
C ALA A 137 -8.81 6.51 5.92
N PHE A 138 -9.97 6.16 5.37
CA PHE A 138 -11.26 6.77 5.71
C PHE A 138 -12.41 5.80 5.45
N THR A 139 -13.52 6.00 6.17
CA THR A 139 -14.78 5.28 5.94
C THR A 139 -15.72 6.18 5.16
N LEU A 140 -16.17 5.74 3.98
CA LEU A 140 -17.15 6.40 3.15
C LEU A 140 -18.53 5.75 3.31
N LEU A 141 -19.51 6.53 3.73
CA LEU A 141 -20.93 6.19 3.69
C LEU A 141 -21.55 6.78 2.43
N LEU A 142 -21.94 5.90 1.51
CA LEU A 142 -22.66 6.28 0.31
C LEU A 142 -24.15 6.04 0.52
N VAL A 143 -24.94 7.12 0.56
CA VAL A 143 -26.39 7.02 0.72
C VAL A 143 -27.06 7.27 -0.62
N ARG A 144 -27.65 6.22 -1.21
CA ARG A 144 -28.47 6.32 -2.42
C ARG A 144 -29.94 6.13 -2.06
N GLN A 145 -30.85 6.54 -2.95
CA GLN A 145 -32.29 6.32 -2.76
C GLN A 145 -32.57 4.86 -2.37
N GLY A 146 -32.98 4.66 -1.11
CA GLY A 146 -33.34 3.36 -0.56
C GLY A 146 -32.20 2.47 -0.05
N SER A 147 -30.91 2.84 -0.17
CA SER A 147 -29.81 2.03 0.40
C SER A 147 -28.64 2.86 0.90
N VAL A 148 -28.10 2.48 2.05
CA VAL A 148 -26.80 2.93 2.56
C VAL A 148 -25.75 1.90 2.21
N GLN A 149 -24.57 2.34 1.81
CA GLN A 149 -23.43 1.47 1.59
C GLN A 149 -22.21 1.98 2.37
N VAL A 150 -21.57 1.08 3.10
CA VAL A 150 -20.32 1.36 3.82
C VAL A 150 -19.14 0.90 2.98
N LEU A 151 -18.21 1.81 2.74
CA LEU A 151 -16.95 1.59 2.04
C LEU A 151 -15.82 2.00 2.98
N GLU A 152 -14.78 1.20 3.09
CA GLU A 152 -13.55 1.57 3.78
C GLU A 152 -12.43 1.70 2.77
N SER A 153 -11.77 2.85 2.75
CA SER A 153 -10.53 3.05 2.02
C SER A 153 -9.35 2.95 2.98
N ASN A 154 -8.33 2.18 2.62
CA ASN A 154 -7.11 2.03 3.40
C ASN A 154 -5.91 1.82 2.47
N ALA A 155 -4.96 2.75 2.48
CA ALA A 155 -3.78 2.74 1.60
C ALA A 155 -4.12 2.51 0.11
N GLY A 156 -5.24 3.10 -0.33
CA GLY A 156 -5.77 2.98 -1.70
C GLY A 156 -6.48 1.67 -2.02
N ARG A 157 -6.55 0.70 -1.09
CA ARG A 157 -7.50 -0.41 -1.15
C ARG A 157 -8.89 0.09 -0.77
N VAL A 158 -9.93 -0.36 -1.47
CA VAL A 158 -11.32 -0.07 -1.11
C VAL A 158 -12.05 -1.37 -0.81
N VAL A 159 -12.51 -1.54 0.43
CA VAL A 159 -13.28 -2.70 0.89
C VAL A 159 -14.73 -2.29 1.05
N ARG A 160 -15.66 -3.07 0.50
CA ARG A 160 -17.10 -2.87 0.65
C ARG A 160 -17.61 -3.81 1.75
N HIS A 161 -18.15 -3.25 2.83
CA HIS A 161 -18.58 -4.04 4.00
C HIS A 161 -20.04 -4.49 3.93
N ALA A 162 -20.96 -3.59 3.61
CA ALA A 162 -22.38 -3.94 3.49
C ALA A 162 -23.17 -2.90 2.69
N ARG A 163 -24.23 -3.35 2.02
CA ARG A 163 -25.29 -2.52 1.47
C ARG A 163 -26.57 -2.80 2.24
N THR A 164 -27.03 -1.83 3.02
CA THR A 164 -28.22 -1.99 3.86
C THR A 164 -29.37 -1.16 3.26
N PRO A 165 -30.57 -1.73 3.07
CA PRO A 165 -31.73 -0.93 2.72
C PRO A 165 -32.00 0.11 3.83
N VAL A 166 -32.34 1.35 3.45
CA VAL A 166 -32.58 2.47 4.41
C VAL A 166 -33.74 2.20 5.38
N GLN A 167 -34.57 1.18 5.10
CA GLN A 167 -35.70 0.77 5.94
C GLN A 167 -35.32 0.36 7.38
N TRP A 168 -34.04 0.15 7.67
CA TRP A 168 -33.55 -0.36 8.96
C TRP A 168 -32.98 0.71 9.89
N LEU A 169 -32.80 1.96 9.43
CA LEU A 169 -32.24 3.04 10.25
C LEU A 169 -33.31 3.89 10.98
N HIS A 170 -34.60 3.55 10.83
CA HIS A 170 -35.70 4.12 11.62
C HIS A 170 -36.89 3.15 11.69
N PRO A 171 -37.37 2.75 12.90
CA PRO A 171 -38.67 2.08 13.06
C PRO A 171 -39.88 3.00 12.82
N ALA A 172 -39.70 4.32 12.69
CA ALA A 172 -40.80 5.27 12.55
C ALA A 172 -40.35 6.61 11.95
N VAL A 173 -40.10 6.68 10.63
CA VAL A 173 -40.16 7.97 9.91
C VAL A 173 -40.82 7.71 8.56
N GLN A 174 -41.98 8.35 8.38
CA GLN A 174 -42.72 8.40 7.13
C GLN A 174 -41.82 8.91 6.00
N ARG A 175 -41.97 8.32 4.80
CA ARG A 175 -41.26 8.70 3.57
C ARG A 175 -41.12 10.23 3.44
N PRO A 176 -39.90 10.79 3.39
CA PRO A 176 -39.75 12.15 2.90
C PRO A 176 -40.09 12.16 1.39
N PRO A 177 -40.65 13.27 0.88
CA PRO A 177 -41.00 13.41 -0.53
C PRO A 177 -39.74 13.30 -1.38
N GLN A 178 -39.92 12.81 -2.61
CA GLN A 178 -38.87 12.61 -3.61
C GLN A 178 -37.95 13.82 -3.70
N GLY A 179 -36.76 13.71 -3.14
CA GLY A 179 -35.78 14.78 -3.07
C GLY A 179 -34.47 14.27 -2.49
N ALA A 180 -33.36 14.81 -2.99
CA ALA A 180 -32.02 14.52 -2.48
C ALA A 180 -31.97 14.66 -0.96
N LEU A 181 -31.15 13.84 -0.30
CA LEU A 181 -30.96 13.91 1.15
C LEU A 181 -30.50 15.31 1.54
N SER A 182 -31.22 15.95 2.46
CA SER A 182 -30.84 17.28 2.93
C SER A 182 -29.47 17.24 3.63
N VAL A 183 -28.72 18.34 3.55
CA VAL A 183 -27.45 18.51 4.28
C VAL A 183 -27.61 18.23 5.77
N SER A 184 -28.74 18.63 6.35
CA SER A 184 -29.11 18.39 7.75
C SER A 184 -29.24 16.90 8.09
N SER A 185 -29.81 16.11 7.17
CA SER A 185 -29.93 14.65 7.31
C SER A 185 -28.57 13.98 7.25
N LEU A 186 -27.70 14.43 6.33
CA LEU A 186 -26.33 13.90 6.19
C LEU A 186 -25.46 14.24 7.41
N GLN A 187 -25.58 15.45 7.96
CA GLN A 187 -24.88 15.84 9.19
C GLN A 187 -25.33 15.02 10.40
N ARG A 188 -26.62 14.65 10.47
CA ARG A 188 -27.14 13.80 11.55
C ARG A 188 -26.60 12.37 11.45
N ILE A 189 -26.59 11.80 10.25
CA ILE A 189 -26.00 10.48 9.98
C ILE A 189 -24.51 10.49 10.30
N HIS A 190 -23.78 11.52 9.86
CA HIS A 190 -22.38 11.70 10.18
C HIS A 190 -22.16 11.70 11.70
N ARG A 191 -22.86 12.55 12.47
CA ARG A 191 -22.69 12.60 13.94
C ARG A 191 -23.00 11.28 14.64
N LEU A 192 -24.04 10.57 14.22
CA LEU A 192 -24.42 9.30 14.84
C LEU A 192 -23.36 8.22 14.61
N LEU A 193 -22.72 8.21 13.44
CA LEU A 193 -21.79 7.16 13.06
C LEU A 193 -20.33 7.51 13.36
N SER A 194 -19.99 8.79 13.49
CA SER A 194 -18.65 9.22 13.92
C SER A 194 -18.26 8.70 15.30
N ALA A 195 -19.23 8.38 16.17
CA ALA A 195 -18.97 7.81 17.49
C ALA A 195 -18.52 6.34 17.43
N ASP A 196 -18.91 5.60 16.39
CA ASP A 196 -18.65 4.17 16.23
C ASP A 196 -17.55 3.86 15.20
N THR A 197 -17.08 4.86 14.44
CA THR A 197 -16.02 4.68 13.43
C THR A 197 -14.64 4.96 14.02
N CYS A 198 -13.68 4.03 13.86
CA CYS A 198 -12.28 4.20 14.28
C CYS A 198 -11.44 5.13 13.38
N GLY A 199 -12.06 5.91 12.49
CA GLY A 199 -11.35 6.75 11.52
C GLY A 199 -12.23 7.87 10.95
N PRO A 200 -11.66 8.75 10.09
CA PRO A 200 -12.41 9.84 9.49
C PRO A 200 -13.57 9.30 8.64
N LEU A 201 -14.77 9.81 8.91
CA LEU A 201 -16.00 9.45 8.24
C LEU A 201 -16.33 10.48 7.16
N VAL A 202 -16.57 10.01 5.94
CA VAL A 202 -17.04 10.83 4.82
C VAL A 202 -18.44 10.37 4.45
N VAL A 203 -19.40 11.29 4.34
CA VAL A 203 -20.77 10.97 3.93
C VAL A 203 -21.03 11.59 2.56
N ALA A 204 -21.43 10.78 1.58
CA ALA A 204 -21.79 11.20 0.23
C ALA A 204 -23.22 10.74 -0.11
N ALA A 205 -23.96 11.57 -0.85
CA ALA A 205 -25.33 11.31 -1.32
C ALA A 205 -25.43 11.36 -2.85
#